data_AF-A0A964KPJ6-F1
#
_entry.id   AF-A0A964KPJ6-F1
#
_cell.length_a   1.000
_cell.length_b   1.000
_cell.length_c   1.000
_cell.angle_alpha   90.00
_cell.angle_beta   90.00
_cell.angle_gamma   90.00
#
_symmetry.space_group_name_H-M   'P 1'
#
loop_
_entity.id
_entity.type
_entity.pdbx_description
1 polymer ?
#
loop_
_entity_poly.entity_id
_entity_poly.type
_entity_poly.pdbx_seq_one_letter_code
_entity_poly.pdbx_strand_id
1 'polypeptide(L)'
;MARRASTITVAGGRTALHVHGNQSIFWTWIVRVAGRECQRPVAFSVTIRNELILRVMEQRTGVNYLPVRQNIVWGPVLPQDYGRLVRDEQLLVNAGLHSRHTAMEALGMPDPDAEMARVKEEGTAQ
;
A
#
# COMPACT_ATOMS: atom_id res chain seq x y z
N MET A 1 -2.21 -54.42 -4.25
CA MET A 1 -1.03 -53.55 -4.47
C MET A 1 -0.85 -52.65 -3.25
N ALA A 2 0.05 -53.03 -2.33
CA ALA A 2 0.29 -52.32 -1.09
C ALA A 2 1.11 -51.05 -1.35
N ARG A 3 0.55 -49.87 -1.09
CA ARG A 3 1.29 -48.61 -1.10
C ARG A 3 1.93 -48.43 0.27
N ARG A 4 3.27 -48.50 0.32
CA ARG A 4 4.05 -48.17 1.51
C ARG A 4 3.90 -46.66 1.78
N ALA A 5 3.38 -46.32 2.95
CA ALA A 5 3.50 -44.98 3.51
C ALA A 5 4.85 -44.90 4.23
N SER A 6 5.78 -44.11 3.71
CA SER A 6 7.03 -43.79 4.41
C SER A 6 6.82 -42.52 5.21
N THR A 7 6.80 -42.64 6.53
CA THR A 7 6.82 -41.53 7.48
C THR A 7 8.27 -41.18 7.79
N ILE A 8 8.73 -39.99 7.42
CA ILE A 8 10.03 -39.47 7.89
C ILE A 8 9.74 -38.52 9.04
N THR A 9 10.21 -38.90 10.23
CA THR A 9 10.19 -38.07 11.44
C THR A 9 11.41 -37.15 11.43
N VAL A 10 11.20 -35.85 11.42
CA VAL A 10 12.27 -34.86 11.69
C VAL A 10 11.98 -34.23 13.05
N ALA A 11 13.01 -34.23 13.90
CA ALA A 11 12.97 -33.65 15.24
C ALA A 11 12.70 -32.13 15.16
N GLY A 12 11.67 -31.68 15.89
CA GLY A 12 11.31 -30.25 15.97
C GLY A 12 9.90 -29.95 15.46
N GLY A 13 8.91 -30.55 16.12
CA GLY A 13 7.48 -30.20 16.14
C GLY A 13 6.99 -29.14 15.15
N ARG A 14 6.61 -29.58 13.94
CA ARG A 14 5.53 -29.03 13.12
C ARG A 14 5.15 -30.10 12.09
N THR A 15 4.02 -30.76 12.31
CA THR A 15 3.47 -31.75 11.38
C THR A 15 3.01 -31.05 10.10
N ALA A 16 3.85 -31.03 9.07
CA ALA A 16 3.43 -30.69 7.71
C ALA A 16 3.04 -31.98 6.99
N LEU A 17 1.73 -32.21 6.84
CA LEU A 17 1.20 -33.26 5.98
C LEU A 17 1.51 -32.87 4.52
N HIS A 18 2.56 -33.46 3.95
CA HIS A 18 2.85 -33.29 2.52
C HIS A 18 1.92 -34.21 1.72
N VAL A 19 0.74 -33.69 1.37
CA VAL A 19 -0.11 -34.31 0.34
C VAL A 19 0.49 -33.96 -1.01
N HIS A 20 0.85 -34.99 -1.77
CA HIS A 20 1.33 -34.87 -3.14
C HIS A 20 0.23 -34.23 -4.00
N GLY A 21 0.41 -32.96 -4.35
CA GLY A 21 -0.52 -32.24 -5.20
C GLY A 21 -0.06 -30.81 -5.42
N ASN A 22 -0.14 -30.35 -6.66
CA ASN A 22 0.28 -29.07 -7.23
C ASN A 22 -0.48 -27.83 -6.66
N GLN A 23 -0.79 -27.83 -5.36
CA GLN A 23 -1.58 -26.82 -4.65
C GLN A 23 -0.72 -25.99 -3.66
N SER A 24 0.48 -26.46 -3.32
CA SER A 24 1.39 -25.79 -2.38
C SER A 24 2.00 -24.51 -2.97
N ILE A 25 2.31 -24.51 -4.27
CA ILE A 25 2.87 -23.33 -4.95
C ILE A 25 1.81 -22.23 -5.03
N PHE A 26 0.54 -22.57 -5.25
CA PHE A 26 -0.57 -21.63 -5.35
C PHE A 26 -0.83 -20.89 -4.04
N TRP A 27 -0.83 -21.60 -2.90
CA TRP A 27 -0.98 -20.98 -1.58
C TRP A 27 0.24 -20.16 -1.16
N THR A 28 1.45 -20.62 -1.49
CA THR A 28 2.69 -19.86 -1.25
C THR A 28 2.75 -18.60 -2.11
N TRP A 29 2.16 -18.63 -3.30
CA TRP A 29 2.05 -17.49 -4.22
C TRP A 29 0.99 -16.49 -3.76
N ILE A 30 -0.20 -16.92 -3.34
CA ILE A 30 -1.23 -16.03 -2.78
C ILE A 30 -0.73 -15.29 -1.53
N VAL A 31 -0.07 -16.00 -0.61
CA VAL A 31 0.49 -15.39 0.61
C VAL A 31 1.64 -14.43 0.28
N ARG A 32 2.35 -14.62 -0.85
CA ARG A 32 3.45 -13.75 -1.30
C ARG A 32 2.98 -12.53 -2.11
N VAL A 33 1.89 -12.65 -2.86
CA VAL A 33 1.33 -11.59 -3.72
C VAL A 33 0.47 -10.58 -2.95
N ALA A 34 -0.07 -10.95 -1.78
CA ALA A 34 -1.07 -10.15 -1.06
C ALA A 34 -0.61 -8.79 -0.48
N GLY A 35 0.67 -8.41 -0.55
CA GLY A 35 1.17 -7.27 0.21
C GLY A 35 1.41 -5.96 -0.54
N ARG A 36 2.19 -5.99 -1.63
CA ARG A 36 2.81 -4.76 -2.19
C ARG A 36 2.93 -4.70 -3.71
N GLU A 37 2.83 -5.83 -4.42
CA GLU A 37 3.15 -5.88 -5.85
C GLU A 37 1.93 -5.62 -6.77
N CYS A 38 0.69 -5.79 -6.27
CA CYS A 38 -0.52 -5.46 -7.04
C CYS A 38 -0.77 -3.95 -7.20
N GLN A 39 -0.15 -3.10 -6.38
CA GLN A 39 -0.43 -1.66 -6.38
C GLN A 39 0.14 -0.95 -7.62
N ARG A 40 1.30 -1.39 -8.12
CA ARG A 40 1.98 -0.76 -9.27
C ARG A 40 1.15 -0.83 -10.57
N PRO A 41 0.66 -1.99 -11.01
CA PRO A 41 -0.17 -2.06 -12.22
C PRO A 41 -1.52 -1.35 -12.07
N VAL A 42 -2.10 -1.31 -10.86
CA VAL A 42 -3.36 -0.59 -10.60
C VAL A 42 -3.15 0.93 -10.57
N ALA A 43 -2.06 1.42 -9.99
CA ALA A 43 -1.73 2.84 -10.04
C ALA A 43 -1.56 3.32 -11.49
N PHE A 44 -0.88 2.53 -12.32
CA PHE A 44 -0.68 2.83 -13.74
C PHE A 44 -2.00 2.87 -14.54
N SER A 45 -2.95 1.97 -14.26
CA SER A 45 -4.24 2.01 -14.95
C SER A 45 -5.09 3.21 -14.53
N VAL A 46 -5.02 3.62 -13.26
CA VAL A 46 -5.68 4.83 -12.76
C VAL A 46 -5.07 6.09 -13.36
N THR A 47 -3.74 6.17 -13.54
CA THR A 47 -3.14 7.34 -14.17
C THR A 47 -3.61 7.54 -15.60
N ILE A 48 -3.61 6.45 -16.38
CA ILE A 48 -4.10 6.47 -17.77
C ILE A 48 -5.57 6.87 -17.82
N ARG A 49 -6.40 6.31 -16.93
CA ARG A 49 -7.82 6.66 -16.88
C ARG A 49 -8.03 8.15 -16.61
N ASN A 50 -7.31 8.71 -15.64
CA ASN A 50 -7.44 10.12 -15.28
C ASN A 50 -7.00 11.03 -16.43
N GLU A 51 -5.91 10.70 -17.12
CA GLU A 51 -5.49 11.43 -18.32
C GLU A 51 -6.56 11.39 -19.42
N LEU A 52 -7.19 10.24 -19.67
CA LEU A 52 -8.25 10.12 -20.66
C LEU A 52 -9.47 10.98 -20.30
N ILE A 53 -9.87 11.01 -19.04
CA ILE A 53 -10.98 11.86 -18.56
C ILE A 53 -10.64 13.34 -18.84
N LEU A 54 -9.44 13.78 -18.47
CA LEU A 54 -9.01 15.16 -18.70
C LEU A 54 -9.02 15.50 -20.19
N ARG A 55 -8.53 14.62 -21.08
CA ARG A 55 -8.58 14.83 -22.53
C ARG A 55 -10.01 14.97 -23.07
N VAL A 56 -10.96 14.19 -22.56
CA VAL A 56 -12.37 14.34 -22.95
C VAL A 56 -12.92 15.69 -22.49
N MET A 57 -12.52 16.17 -21.30
CA MET A 57 -12.90 17.50 -20.84
C MET A 57 -12.27 18.60 -21.69
N GLU A 58 -11.01 18.48 -22.10
CA GLU A 58 -10.35 19.44 -23.01
C GLU A 58 -11.13 19.57 -24.32
N GLN A 59 -11.56 18.45 -24.91
CA GLN A 59 -12.35 18.45 -26.15
C GLN A 59 -13.72 19.14 -26.01
N ARG A 60 -14.34 19.06 -24.82
CA ARG A 60 -15.68 19.60 -24.58
C ARG A 60 -15.67 21.07 -24.14
N THR A 61 -14.62 21.48 -23.42
CA THR A 61 -14.54 22.81 -22.81
C THR A 61 -13.57 23.76 -23.53
N GLY A 62 -12.67 23.24 -24.37
CA GLY A 62 -11.62 24.01 -25.04
C GLY A 62 -10.50 24.52 -24.13
N VAL A 63 -10.55 24.18 -22.84
CA VAL A 63 -9.53 24.51 -21.83
C VAL A 63 -8.48 23.40 -21.83
N ASN A 64 -7.20 23.76 -21.76
CA ASN A 64 -6.10 22.81 -21.66
C ASN A 64 -5.84 22.46 -20.18
N TYR A 65 -5.92 21.18 -19.83
CA TYR A 65 -5.74 20.68 -18.47
C TYR A 65 -4.44 19.87 -18.30
N LEU A 66 -3.74 19.53 -19.39
CA LEU A 66 -2.51 18.74 -19.37
C LEU A 66 -1.26 19.61 -19.63
N PRO A 67 -0.08 19.26 -19.07
CA PRO A 67 0.21 18.08 -18.24
C PRO A 67 -0.13 18.25 -16.75
N VAL A 68 -0.61 17.18 -16.11
CA VAL A 68 -0.84 17.13 -14.64
C VAL A 68 0.08 16.11 -14.01
N ARG A 69 0.74 16.49 -12.90
CA ARG A 69 1.46 15.56 -12.03
C ARG A 69 0.47 14.86 -11.11
N GLN A 70 0.17 13.59 -11.38
CA GLN A 70 -0.77 12.81 -10.57
C GLN A 70 -0.03 12.14 -9.42
N ASN A 71 -0.48 12.37 -8.18
CA ASN A 71 -0.04 11.63 -7.01
C ASN A 71 -1.15 10.68 -6.57
N ILE A 72 -0.95 9.37 -6.78
CA ILE A 72 -1.93 8.36 -6.37
C ILE A 72 -1.51 7.80 -5.02
N VAL A 73 -2.18 8.25 -3.97
CA VAL A 73 -2.01 7.71 -2.62
C VAL A 73 -3.09 6.66 -2.40
N TRP A 74 -2.67 5.40 -2.26
CA TRP A 74 -3.56 4.33 -1.82
C TRP A 74 -3.57 4.31 -0.30
N GLY A 75 -4.71 4.67 0.29
CA GLY A 75 -4.94 4.40 1.70
C GLY A 75 -4.83 2.89 1.99
N PRO A 76 -4.43 2.50 3.21
CA PRO A 76 -4.39 1.11 3.60
C PRO A 76 -5.80 0.51 3.52
N VAL A 77 -5.91 -0.64 2.85
CA VAL A 77 -7.19 -1.31 2.61
C VAL A 77 -7.76 -1.89 3.92
N LEU A 78 -6.89 -2.22 4.89
CA LEU A 78 -7.28 -2.72 6.20
C LEU A 78 -6.89 -1.73 7.32
N PRO A 79 -7.70 -1.60 8.38
CA PRO A 79 -7.36 -0.80 9.56
C PRO A 79 -6.03 -1.20 10.22
N GLN A 80 -5.67 -2.48 10.17
CA GLN A 80 -4.42 -3.00 10.72
C GLN A 80 -3.19 -2.44 10.00
N ASP A 81 -3.29 -2.25 8.68
CA ASP A 81 -2.20 -1.67 7.88
C ASP A 81 -2.05 -0.18 8.13
N TYR A 82 -3.14 0.55 8.45
CA TYR A 82 -3.08 1.95 8.86
C TYR A 82 -2.29 2.12 10.17
N GLY A 83 -2.58 1.29 11.18
CA GLY A 83 -1.85 1.33 12.45
C GLY A 83 -0.36 0.98 12.30
N ARG A 84 0.01 0.12 11.34
CA ARG A 84 1.42 -0.13 11.01
C ARG A 84 2.05 1.09 10.33
N LEU A 85 1.39 1.65 9.32
CA LEU A 85 1.88 2.82 8.58
C LEU A 85 2.13 4.03 9.50
N VAL A 86 1.20 4.31 10.43
CA VAL A 86 1.36 5.40 11.41
C VAL A 86 2.61 5.19 12.27
N ARG A 87 2.84 3.96 12.75
CA ARG A 87 4.03 3.65 13.55
C ARG A 87 5.32 3.81 12.74
N ASP A 88 5.33 3.35 11.51
CA ASP A 88 6.49 3.45 10.62
C ASP A 88 6.82 4.92 10.34
N GLU A 89 5.82 5.74 9.97
CA GLU A 89 6.02 7.19 9.74
C GLU A 89 6.47 7.93 11.01
N GLN A 90 5.95 7.57 12.19
CA GLN A 90 6.42 8.16 13.45
C GLN A 90 7.90 7.85 13.70
N LEU A 91 8.36 6.63 13.40
CA LEU A 91 9.78 6.27 13.51
C LEU A 91 10.64 7.05 12.50
N LEU A 92 10.17 7.21 11.26
CA LEU A 92 10.88 7.94 10.21
C LEU A 92 11.01 9.44 10.51
N VAL A 93 9.97 10.04 11.09
CA VAL A 93 10.00 11.44 11.55
C VAL A 93 10.98 11.59 12.72
N ASN A 94 10.91 10.70 13.72
CA ASN A 94 11.81 10.74 14.87
C ASN A 94 13.27 10.51 14.48
N ALA A 95 13.53 9.70 13.46
CA ALA A 95 14.86 9.49 12.90
C ALA A 95 15.36 10.66 12.03
N GLY A 96 14.52 11.68 11.80
CA GLY A 96 14.86 12.83 10.95
C GLY A 96 14.91 12.52 9.46
N LEU A 97 14.41 11.36 9.04
CA LEU A 97 14.38 10.94 7.63
C LEU A 97 13.19 11.56 6.90
N HIS A 98 12.04 11.66 7.56
CA HIS A 98 10.84 12.30 7.03
C HIS A 98 10.51 13.59 7.79
N SER A 99 10.08 14.61 7.06
CA SER A 99 9.42 15.75 7.69
C SER A 99 8.01 15.37 8.13
N ARG A 100 7.46 16.08 9.13
CA ARG A 100 6.05 15.89 9.55
C ARG A 100 5.08 16.11 8.39
N HIS A 101 5.40 17.03 7.48
CA HIS A 101 4.64 17.27 6.26
C HIS A 101 4.65 16.04 5.34
N THR A 102 5.83 15.48 5.06
CA THR A 102 5.99 14.26 4.24
C THR A 102 5.25 13.07 4.85
N ALA A 103 5.27 12.93 6.17
CA ALA A 103 4.51 11.89 6.86
C ALA A 103 2.99 12.07 6.70
N MET A 104 2.48 13.32 6.76
CA MET A 104 1.06 13.61 6.53
C MET A 104 0.62 13.29 5.10
N GLU A 105 1.45 13.61 4.10
CA GLU A 105 1.21 13.21 2.71
C GLU A 105 1.17 11.67 2.56
N ALA A 106 2.12 10.96 3.19
CA ALA A 106 2.20 9.51 3.15
C ALA A 106 1.00 8.82 3.81
N LEU A 107 0.45 9.43 4.87
CA LEU A 107 -0.76 8.97 5.54
C LEU A 107 -2.04 9.28 4.74
N GLY A 108 -1.94 10.01 3.62
CA GLY A 108 -3.06 10.36 2.75
C GLY A 108 -3.91 11.50 3.29
N MET A 109 -3.33 12.43 4.05
CA MET A 109 -4.03 13.63 4.48
C MET A 109 -4.36 14.52 3.27
N PRO A 110 -5.63 14.96 3.09
CA PRO A 110 -6.04 15.74 1.92
C PRO A 110 -5.38 17.12 1.80
N ASP A 111 -5.08 17.78 2.93
CA ASP A 111 -4.40 19.08 2.96
C ASP A 111 -3.38 19.12 4.12
N PRO A 112 -2.12 18.70 3.87
CA PRO A 112 -1.06 18.68 4.88
C PRO A 112 -0.68 20.07 5.41
N ASP A 113 -0.76 21.10 4.55
CA ASP A 113 -0.36 22.46 4.91
C ASP A 113 -1.34 23.08 5.89
N ALA A 114 -2.65 22.93 5.64
CA ALA A 114 -3.70 23.42 6.54
C ALA A 114 -3.65 22.73 7.90
N GLU A 115 -3.44 21.40 7.94
CA GLU A 115 -3.32 20.67 9.21
C GLU A 115 -2.06 21.07 9.97
N MET A 116 -0.94 21.29 9.29
CA MET A 116 0.28 21.75 9.95
C MET A 116 0.13 23.16 10.52
N ALA A 117 -0.59 24.05 9.83
CA ALA A 117 -0.93 25.38 10.33
C ALA A 117 -1.79 25.28 11.60
N ARG A 118 -2.84 24.46 11.58
CA ARG A 118 -3.71 24.22 12.74
C ARG A 118 -2.94 23.65 13.94
N VAL A 119 -2.08 22.65 13.71
CA VAL A 119 -1.25 22.05 14.79
C VAL A 119 -0.28 23.08 15.37
N LYS A 120 0.25 23.97 14.54
CA LYS A 120 1.10 25.06 15.01
C LYS A 120 0.32 26.06 15.85
N GLU A 121 -0.89 26.42 15.44
CA GLU A 121 -1.79 27.29 16.20
C GLU A 121 -2.13 26.67 17.57
N GLU A 122 -2.50 25.39 17.60
CA GLU A 122 -2.74 24.62 18.83
C GLU A 122 -1.51 24.63 19.74
N GLY A 123 -0.31 24.44 19.19
CA GLY A 123 0.94 24.46 19.96
C GLY A 123 1.40 25.84 20.45
N THR A 124 0.94 26.92 19.82
CA THR A 124 1.21 28.30 20.28
C THR A 124 0.18 28.82 21.28
N ALA A 125 -0.99 28.18 21.37
CA ALA A 125 -2.06 28.53 22.30
C ALA A 125 -1.91 27.86 23.68
N GLN A 126 -0.85 27.08 23.88
CA GLN A 126 -0.51 26.33 25.09
C GLN A 126 0.59 27.03 25.88
#